data_AF-A0A444W4X1-F1
#
_entry.id   AF-A0A444W4X1-F1
#
_cell.length_a   1.000
_cell.length_b   1.000
_cell.length_c   1.000
_cell.angle_alpha   90.00
_cell.angle_beta   90.00
_cell.angle_gamma   90.00
#
_symmetry.space_group_name_H-M   'P 1'
#
loop_
_entity.id
_entity.type
_entity.pdbx_description
1 polymer ?
#
loop_
_entity_poly.entity_id
_entity_poly.type
_entity_poly.pdbx_seq_one_letter_code
_entity_poly.pdbx_strand_id
1 'polypeptide(L)'
;MKTKLHFACIIFIISFFVQAQQQPKGIIGSSNWMTNWTSFKPAGNDYGEATNIIAGTIDKDTRLVKRNIYHLVGVVYVTNNATLTIEPGTVIRGDDKTCGTLVITNGAKIMAEGLETDPIVFTSENEINNRKPGDWGGIIILGKAPINSLGGIHTLPFDLDPTLNHYGGQDSEDNSGIMKYVRIEYAGRKLSASKELNGLSLAGVGRKTTISHVQISYSNDDSFECYGGDLNLSNLISYRTTDDDFDFTQGAQINISNSIAIRHPFSSDISGSRCFEVDSYEKVASTDMTKKMTKINASNITLVNLEENNQGLVRESAYIKENTFFNLTNSVISGFAPFILLEGNIGNGEANLSKISFKNVVANNCTGEIESESGSNIPGIKSYYGNPTYGIEYTKMKLNELFSLPNIKGNPDFRLNVNNTIASGN
;
A
#
# COMPACT_ATOMS: atom_id res chain seq x y z
N MET A 1 -54.21 -58.88 -20.05
CA MET A 1 -53.89 -58.19 -18.78
C MET A 1 -52.39 -58.19 -18.58
N LYS A 2 -51.80 -57.01 -18.35
CA LYS A 2 -50.49 -56.75 -17.69
C LYS A 2 -49.23 -57.28 -18.39
N THR A 3 -48.14 -56.55 -18.63
CA THR A 3 -47.79 -55.11 -18.72
C THR A 3 -46.40 -55.12 -19.34
N LYS A 4 -46.16 -54.34 -20.39
CA LYS A 4 -44.83 -54.19 -21.01
C LYS A 4 -43.94 -53.37 -20.07
N LEU A 5 -42.79 -53.90 -19.66
CA LEU A 5 -41.76 -53.14 -18.95
C LEU A 5 -40.72 -52.69 -19.98
N HIS A 6 -40.86 -51.46 -20.49
CA HIS A 6 -39.81 -50.81 -21.26
C HIS A 6 -38.83 -50.15 -20.29
N PHE A 7 -37.59 -50.61 -20.30
CA PHE A 7 -36.47 -49.93 -19.66
C PHE A 7 -36.17 -48.66 -20.46
N ALA A 8 -36.63 -47.51 -19.96
CA ALA A 8 -36.17 -46.21 -20.45
C ALA A 8 -34.86 -45.88 -19.73
N CYS A 9 -33.73 -46.08 -20.42
CA CYS A 9 -32.46 -45.48 -20.01
C CYS A 9 -32.55 -43.96 -20.21
N ILE A 10 -32.99 -43.24 -19.18
CA ILE A 10 -32.86 -41.79 -19.12
C ILE A 10 -31.38 -41.50 -18.83
N ILE A 11 -30.63 -41.17 -19.87
CA ILE A 11 -29.32 -40.55 -19.74
C ILE A 11 -29.57 -39.14 -19.22
N PHE A 12 -29.43 -38.96 -17.91
CA PHE A 12 -29.36 -37.65 -17.28
C PHE A 12 -27.99 -37.05 -17.64
N ILE A 13 -27.91 -36.32 -18.76
CA ILE A 13 -26.80 -35.39 -18.99
C ILE A 13 -27.01 -34.23 -18.03
N ILE A 14 -26.50 -34.35 -16.80
CA ILE A 14 -26.28 -33.19 -15.95
C ILE A 14 -25.12 -32.44 -16.58
N SER A 15 -25.43 -31.50 -17.48
CA SER A 15 -24.53 -30.43 -17.84
C SER A 15 -24.28 -29.62 -16.57
N PHE A 16 -23.25 -29.98 -15.81
CA PHE A 16 -22.60 -29.05 -14.91
C PHE A 16 -22.06 -27.92 -15.79
N PHE A 17 -22.88 -26.90 -16.01
CA PHE A 17 -22.36 -25.57 -16.23
C PHE A 17 -21.64 -25.22 -14.94
N VAL A 18 -20.36 -25.57 -14.87
CA VAL A 18 -19.42 -24.78 -14.10
C VAL A 18 -19.47 -23.44 -14.80
N GLN A 19 -20.34 -22.52 -14.34
CA GLN A 19 -19.97 -21.12 -14.41
C GLN A 19 -18.60 -21.12 -13.75
N ALA A 20 -17.54 -21.00 -14.55
CA ALA A 20 -16.26 -20.59 -14.05
C ALA A 20 -16.55 -19.26 -13.38
N GLN A 21 -16.82 -19.29 -12.08
CA GLN A 21 -17.09 -18.11 -11.29
C GLN A 21 -15.77 -17.36 -11.40
N GLN A 22 -15.74 -16.34 -12.26
CA GLN A 22 -14.55 -15.54 -12.49
C GLN A 22 -14.06 -15.13 -11.10
N GLN A 23 -12.81 -15.47 -10.79
CA GLN A 23 -12.23 -15.09 -9.51
C GLN A 23 -12.38 -13.58 -9.39
N PRO A 24 -12.96 -13.08 -8.28
CA PRO A 24 -13.23 -11.65 -8.13
C PRO A 24 -11.92 -10.87 -8.27
N LYS A 25 -11.94 -9.79 -9.05
CA LYS A 25 -10.79 -8.90 -9.26
C LYS A 25 -10.93 -7.65 -8.39
N GLY A 26 -9.82 -7.01 -8.06
CA GLY A 26 -9.77 -5.85 -7.18
C GLY A 26 -9.90 -6.26 -5.71
N ILE A 27 -10.21 -5.30 -4.85
CA ILE A 27 -10.53 -5.58 -3.46
C ILE A 27 -11.80 -6.44 -3.34
N ILE A 28 -11.82 -7.34 -2.35
CA ILE A 28 -12.84 -8.35 -2.14
C ILE A 28 -13.33 -8.38 -0.69
N GLY A 29 -14.47 -9.03 -0.48
CA GLY A 29 -15.08 -9.24 0.84
C GLY A 29 -16.59 -9.47 0.70
N SER A 30 -17.16 -10.28 1.59
CA SER A 30 -18.62 -10.48 1.64
C SER A 30 -19.35 -9.17 1.99
N SER A 31 -18.73 -8.35 2.84
CA SER A 31 -19.09 -6.96 3.13
C SER A 31 -17.98 -6.00 2.70
N ASN A 32 -18.29 -4.69 2.67
CA ASN A 32 -17.29 -3.65 2.46
C ASN A 32 -16.44 -3.48 3.73
N TRP A 33 -15.27 -4.11 3.77
CA TRP A 33 -14.35 -4.09 4.90
C TRP A 33 -13.78 -2.70 5.21
N MET A 34 -13.97 -1.70 4.36
CA MET A 34 -13.58 -0.31 4.63
C MET A 34 -14.60 0.43 5.52
N THR A 35 -15.76 -0.17 5.80
CA THR A 35 -16.82 0.48 6.58
C THR A 35 -16.42 0.61 8.06
N ASN A 36 -16.96 1.63 8.74
CA ASN A 36 -16.85 1.92 10.18
C ASN A 36 -15.50 2.45 10.70
N TRP A 37 -14.36 2.03 10.15
CA TRP A 37 -13.05 2.45 10.68
C TRP A 37 -12.34 3.52 9.83
N THR A 38 -12.69 3.64 8.55
CA THR A 38 -12.04 4.58 7.62
C THR A 38 -12.61 6.00 7.70
N SER A 39 -11.85 6.97 7.21
CA SER A 39 -12.28 8.35 7.03
C SER A 39 -11.81 8.90 5.68
N PHE A 40 -12.74 9.24 4.79
CA PHE A 40 -12.44 9.86 3.48
C PHE A 40 -12.62 11.38 3.46
N LYS A 41 -12.88 11.97 4.63
CA LYS A 41 -13.04 13.41 4.85
C LYS A 41 -12.38 13.87 6.17
N PRO A 42 -11.11 13.50 6.42
CA PRO A 42 -10.45 13.74 7.71
C PRO A 42 -10.28 15.23 8.07
N ALA A 43 -10.35 16.14 7.09
CA ALA A 43 -10.24 17.59 7.32
C ALA A 43 -11.33 18.14 8.26
N GLY A 44 -12.52 17.56 8.22
CA GLY A 44 -13.68 17.98 9.02
C GLY A 44 -13.85 17.22 10.34
N ASN A 45 -12.96 16.28 10.66
CA ASN A 45 -13.07 15.49 11.89
C ASN A 45 -12.57 16.29 13.09
N ASP A 46 -13.41 16.43 14.11
CA ASP A 46 -13.01 16.92 15.43
C ASP A 46 -12.48 15.75 16.28
N TYR A 47 -11.27 15.92 16.80
CA TYR A 47 -10.61 14.93 17.65
C TYR A 47 -10.37 15.43 19.07
N GLY A 48 -10.81 16.65 19.40
CA GLY A 48 -10.58 17.29 20.69
C GLY A 48 -9.13 17.72 20.95
N GLU A 49 -8.95 18.47 22.04
CA GLU A 49 -7.65 18.99 22.46
C GLU A 49 -6.80 17.96 23.20
N ALA A 50 -5.48 18.05 23.00
CA ALA A 50 -4.56 17.14 23.67
C ALA A 50 -4.57 17.33 25.19
N THR A 51 -4.68 16.22 25.92
CA THR A 51 -4.67 16.18 27.38
C THR A 51 -3.30 15.78 27.94
N ASN A 52 -2.46 15.17 27.11
CA ASN A 52 -1.17 14.60 27.50
C ASN A 52 -0.12 14.86 26.42
N ILE A 53 1.14 15.04 26.83
CA ILE A 53 2.28 15.13 25.90
C ILE A 53 3.05 13.81 25.93
N ILE A 54 3.48 13.37 24.76
CA ILE A 54 4.46 12.30 24.55
C ILE A 54 5.66 12.93 23.83
N ALA A 55 6.84 12.86 24.45
CA ALA A 55 8.07 13.44 23.92
C ALA A 55 9.28 12.60 24.37
N GLY A 56 10.39 12.68 23.62
CA GLY A 56 11.66 12.06 24.02
C GLY A 56 11.67 10.54 23.89
N THR A 57 12.05 9.81 24.95
CA THR A 57 12.29 8.37 24.89
C THR A 57 11.34 7.60 25.82
N ILE A 58 10.78 6.52 25.29
CA ILE A 58 9.96 5.51 25.97
C ILE A 58 10.83 4.25 26.11
N ASP A 59 11.52 4.10 27.24
CA ASP A 59 12.51 3.04 27.51
C ASP A 59 11.97 1.86 28.35
N LYS A 60 10.66 1.90 28.64
CA LYS A 60 9.91 0.88 29.37
C LYS A 60 8.50 0.76 28.81
N ASP A 61 7.90 -0.41 29.02
CA ASP A 61 6.52 -0.68 28.59
C ASP A 61 5.58 0.44 29.03
N THR A 62 4.87 1.00 28.05
CA THR A 62 4.02 2.17 28.23
C THR A 62 2.70 1.94 27.53
N ARG A 63 1.62 2.35 28.19
CA ARG A 63 0.27 2.25 27.64
C ARG A 63 -0.35 3.63 27.44
N LEU A 64 -0.78 3.90 26.22
CA LEU A 64 -1.65 5.03 25.89
C LEU A 64 -3.10 4.58 26.01
N VAL A 65 -3.90 5.32 26.78
CA VAL A 65 -5.28 4.95 27.13
C VAL A 65 -6.29 5.84 26.43
N LYS A 66 -7.41 5.26 26.01
CA LYS A 66 -8.41 5.92 25.16
C LYS A 66 -8.95 7.24 25.71
N ARG A 67 -9.06 7.34 27.04
CA ARG A 67 -9.62 8.54 27.72
C ARG A 67 -8.79 9.81 27.53
N ASN A 68 -7.56 9.67 27.02
CA ASN A 68 -6.63 10.77 26.81
C ASN A 68 -6.44 11.03 25.30
N ILE A 69 -6.14 12.27 24.96
CA ILE A 69 -5.66 12.67 23.63
C ILE A 69 -4.19 13.04 23.79
N TYR A 70 -3.33 12.46 22.97
CA TYR A 70 -1.89 12.59 23.12
C TYR A 70 -1.30 13.55 22.08
N HIS A 71 -0.46 14.46 22.52
CA HIS A 71 0.33 15.34 21.67
C HIS A 71 1.75 14.75 21.52
N LEU A 72 2.12 14.34 20.30
CA LEU A 72 3.42 13.78 19.96
C LEU A 72 4.37 14.91 19.55
N VAL A 73 5.30 15.26 20.45
CA VAL A 73 6.19 16.42 20.31
C VAL A 73 7.63 15.96 20.07
N GLY A 74 8.21 16.44 18.98
CA GLY A 74 9.53 16.05 18.48
C GLY A 74 9.57 14.59 18.02
N VAL A 75 10.79 14.05 17.87
CA VAL A 75 10.98 12.64 17.57
C VAL A 75 10.90 11.83 18.87
N VAL A 76 9.91 10.94 18.95
CA VAL A 76 9.69 10.05 20.08
C VAL A 76 10.19 8.65 19.76
N TYR A 77 11.12 8.15 20.56
CA TYR A 77 11.71 6.82 20.37
C TYR A 77 11.15 5.83 21.38
N VAL A 78 10.68 4.67 20.92
CA VAL A 78 10.44 3.49 21.77
C VAL A 78 11.67 2.61 21.70
N THR A 79 12.33 2.39 22.84
CA THR A 79 13.67 1.79 22.91
C THR A 79 13.76 0.69 23.95
N ASN A 80 14.96 0.13 24.15
CA ASN A 80 15.25 -0.83 25.23
C ASN A 80 14.31 -2.06 25.25
N ASN A 81 13.93 -2.53 24.05
CA ASN A 81 12.94 -3.61 23.86
C ASN A 81 11.57 -3.35 24.52
N ALA A 82 11.24 -2.09 24.83
CA ALA A 82 9.96 -1.71 25.39
C ALA A 82 8.82 -1.91 24.39
N THR A 83 7.61 -2.10 24.94
CA THR A 83 6.37 -2.18 24.18
C THR A 83 5.52 -0.93 24.42
N LEU A 84 5.24 -0.19 23.36
CA LEU A 84 4.23 0.86 23.35
C LEU A 84 2.86 0.25 23.00
N THR A 85 1.98 0.14 23.98
CA THR A 85 0.60 -0.32 23.77
C THR A 85 -0.34 0.88 23.63
N ILE A 86 -1.22 0.86 22.63
CA ILE A 86 -2.19 1.93 22.38
C ILE A 86 -3.59 1.31 22.40
N GLU A 87 -4.45 1.78 23.30
CA GLU A 87 -5.82 1.29 23.39
C GLU A 87 -6.65 1.70 22.16
N PRO A 88 -7.63 0.88 21.72
CA PRO A 88 -8.59 1.26 20.69
C PRO A 88 -9.20 2.64 20.91
N GLY A 89 -9.45 3.37 19.82
CA GLY A 89 -10.04 4.70 19.87
C GLY A 89 -9.13 5.82 20.40
N THR A 90 -7.87 5.51 20.75
CA THR A 90 -6.90 6.55 21.18
C THR A 90 -6.56 7.47 20.01
N VAL A 91 -6.50 8.77 20.29
CA VAL A 91 -6.03 9.78 19.34
C VAL A 91 -4.64 10.27 19.74
N ILE A 92 -3.74 10.33 18.75
CA ILE A 92 -2.41 10.90 18.82
C ILE A 92 -2.31 12.01 17.77
N ARG A 93 -2.05 13.24 18.22
CA ARG A 93 -1.85 14.43 17.39
C ARG A 93 -0.34 14.68 17.23
N GLY A 94 0.18 14.67 16.01
CA GLY A 94 1.57 15.00 15.68
C GLY A 94 1.78 16.50 15.63
N ASP A 95 2.77 16.99 16.39
CA ASP A 95 3.13 18.41 16.47
C ASP A 95 3.74 18.91 15.14
N ASP A 96 3.25 20.03 14.64
CA ASP A 96 3.68 20.62 13.38
C ASP A 96 5.05 21.29 13.54
N LYS A 97 5.23 22.05 14.61
CA LYS A 97 6.43 22.87 14.79
C LYS A 97 7.70 22.06 14.99
N THR A 98 7.59 20.93 15.67
CA THR A 98 8.70 20.05 16.05
C THR A 98 8.83 18.83 15.14
N CYS A 99 7.97 18.71 14.12
CA CYS A 99 7.85 17.51 13.30
C CYS A 99 7.66 16.26 14.16
N GLY A 100 6.54 16.20 14.89
CA GLY A 100 6.18 15.04 15.71
C GLY A 100 6.35 13.75 14.92
N THR A 101 7.19 12.83 15.39
CA THR A 101 7.53 11.59 14.67
C THR A 101 7.64 10.45 15.68
N LEU A 102 7.02 9.30 15.39
CA LEU A 102 7.10 8.13 16.27
C LEU A 102 8.06 7.09 15.67
N VAL A 103 9.12 6.73 16.40
CA VAL A 103 10.11 5.75 15.98
C VAL A 103 10.08 4.55 16.92
N ILE A 104 9.70 3.39 16.38
CA ILE A 104 9.82 2.10 17.06
C ILE A 104 11.18 1.53 16.69
N THR A 105 12.13 1.58 17.63
CA THR A 105 13.51 1.16 17.35
C THR A 105 13.64 -0.35 17.31
N ASN A 106 14.75 -0.81 16.72
CA ASN A 106 15.05 -2.21 16.57
C ASN A 106 14.99 -2.97 17.92
N GLY A 107 14.09 -3.96 18.01
CA GLY A 107 13.82 -4.76 19.21
C GLY A 107 12.67 -4.26 20.09
N ALA A 108 12.28 -2.98 19.97
CA ALA A 108 11.06 -2.45 20.58
C ALA A 108 9.82 -2.82 19.77
N LYS A 109 8.63 -2.61 20.36
CA LYS A 109 7.36 -3.00 19.76
C LYS A 109 6.29 -1.93 19.89
N ILE A 110 5.39 -1.91 18.89
CA ILE A 110 4.13 -1.19 18.95
C ILE A 110 2.96 -2.17 18.96
N MET A 111 2.03 -2.00 19.89
CA MET A 111 0.77 -2.76 19.96
C MET A 111 -0.38 -1.77 19.79
N ALA A 112 -0.66 -1.41 18.53
CA ALA A 112 -1.74 -0.53 18.11
C ALA A 112 -2.84 -1.36 17.42
N GLU A 113 -3.62 -2.06 18.24
CA GLU A 113 -4.74 -2.89 17.78
C GLU A 113 -6.06 -2.16 18.09
N GLY A 114 -6.48 -1.27 17.18
CA GLY A 114 -7.80 -0.65 17.20
C GLY A 114 -8.92 -1.64 16.87
N LEU A 115 -10.14 -1.11 16.81
CA LEU A 115 -11.34 -1.90 16.45
C LEU A 115 -12.00 -1.31 15.20
N GLU A 116 -12.78 -2.13 14.49
CA GLU A 116 -13.55 -1.69 13.31
C GLU A 116 -14.47 -0.50 13.63
N THR A 117 -15.00 -0.43 14.85
CA THR A 117 -15.87 0.67 15.31
C THR A 117 -15.13 1.73 16.14
N ASP A 118 -13.85 1.52 16.42
CA ASP A 118 -13.06 2.35 17.34
C ASP A 118 -11.57 2.33 16.93
N PRO A 119 -11.26 2.86 15.73
CA PRO A 119 -9.90 2.85 15.19
C PRO A 119 -8.98 3.75 16.02
N ILE A 120 -7.70 3.42 16.05
CA ILE A 120 -6.66 4.33 16.57
C ILE A 120 -6.37 5.38 15.50
N VAL A 121 -6.21 6.64 15.89
CA VAL A 121 -5.99 7.75 14.96
C VAL A 121 -4.70 8.49 15.29
N PHE A 122 -3.79 8.53 14.33
CA PHE A 122 -2.66 9.46 14.30
C PHE A 122 -2.99 10.57 13.30
N THR A 123 -2.92 11.83 13.71
CA THR A 123 -3.33 12.98 12.87
C THR A 123 -2.50 14.22 13.17
N SER A 124 -2.59 15.24 12.34
CA SER A 124 -2.04 16.58 12.59
C SER A 124 -2.58 17.22 13.89
N GLU A 125 -1.72 17.98 14.59
CA GLU A 125 -2.13 18.88 15.68
C GLU A 125 -2.93 20.10 15.20
N ASN A 126 -2.95 20.42 13.90
CA ASN A 126 -3.62 21.62 13.42
C ASN A 126 -5.15 21.52 13.54
N GLU A 127 -5.75 22.70 13.67
CA GLU A 127 -7.20 22.89 13.79
C GLU A 127 -7.96 22.29 12.60
N ILE A 128 -9.25 22.00 12.84
CA ILE A 128 -10.17 21.51 11.81
C ILE A 128 -10.12 22.43 10.57
N ASN A 129 -10.07 21.82 9.39
CA ASN A 129 -9.90 22.49 8.09
C ASN A 129 -8.58 23.23 7.84
N ASN A 130 -7.64 23.27 8.80
CA ASN A 130 -6.30 23.84 8.62
C ASN A 130 -5.19 22.78 8.49
N ARG A 131 -5.54 21.50 8.61
CA ARG A 131 -4.61 20.37 8.44
C ARG A 131 -4.13 20.25 7.01
N LYS A 132 -2.84 20.02 6.83
CA LYS A 132 -2.20 19.88 5.52
C LYS A 132 -1.34 18.63 5.47
N PRO A 133 -1.17 18.04 4.26
CA PRO A 133 -0.16 17.01 4.08
C PRO A 133 1.19 17.47 4.65
N GLY A 134 1.88 16.58 5.38
CA GLY A 134 3.20 16.85 5.91
C GLY A 134 3.20 17.71 7.17
N ASP A 135 2.06 17.84 7.86
CA ASP A 135 1.96 18.51 9.15
C ASP A 135 2.72 17.79 10.26
N TRP A 136 3.11 16.54 10.09
CA TRP A 136 3.95 15.81 11.06
C TRP A 136 4.74 14.70 10.34
N GLY A 137 5.66 14.06 11.07
CA GLY A 137 6.66 13.17 10.47
C GLY A 137 6.22 11.74 10.23
N GLY A 138 5.06 11.30 10.70
CA GLY A 138 4.61 9.92 10.52
C GLY A 138 5.20 8.92 11.52
N ILE A 139 5.13 7.64 11.16
CA ILE A 139 5.54 6.52 12.01
C ILE A 139 6.64 5.72 11.30
N ILE A 140 7.69 5.40 12.03
CA ILE A 140 8.83 4.62 11.56
C ILE A 140 8.94 3.37 12.43
N ILE A 141 9.02 2.20 11.81
CA ILE A 141 9.27 0.92 12.48
C ILE A 141 10.56 0.31 11.95
N LEU A 142 11.51 0.10 12.85
CA LEU A 142 12.82 -0.48 12.56
C LEU A 142 12.86 -1.92 13.07
N GLY A 143 13.10 -2.88 12.18
CA GLY A 143 13.16 -4.31 12.50
C GLY A 143 14.52 -4.97 12.21
N LYS A 144 14.55 -6.29 12.39
CA LYS A 144 15.74 -7.16 12.26
C LYS A 144 15.73 -8.07 11.02
N ALA A 145 14.75 -7.91 10.14
CA ALA A 145 14.62 -8.72 8.94
C ALA A 145 15.65 -8.35 7.87
N PRO A 146 16.00 -9.28 6.97
CA PRO A 146 17.03 -9.05 5.96
C PRO A 146 16.74 -7.88 5.03
N ILE A 147 17.83 -7.19 4.65
CA ILE A 147 17.88 -6.18 3.60
C ILE A 147 19.03 -6.54 2.64
N ASN A 148 19.04 -5.97 1.44
CA ASN A 148 20.11 -6.21 0.47
C ASN A 148 21.21 -5.14 0.45
N SER A 149 21.19 -4.17 1.36
CA SER A 149 22.30 -3.23 1.52
C SER A 149 23.59 -3.94 1.95
N LEU A 150 24.74 -3.41 1.55
CA LEU A 150 26.05 -3.94 1.96
C LEU A 150 26.15 -4.05 3.49
N GLY A 151 26.54 -5.22 3.99
CA GLY A 151 26.63 -5.50 5.42
C GLY A 151 25.31 -5.92 6.08
N GLY A 152 24.17 -5.78 5.40
CA GLY A 152 22.86 -6.24 5.89
C GLY A 152 22.28 -5.43 7.05
N ILE A 153 22.84 -4.26 7.35
CA ILE A 153 22.37 -3.27 8.34
C ILE A 153 22.46 -1.89 7.70
N HIS A 154 21.44 -1.05 7.87
CA HIS A 154 21.41 0.32 7.34
C HIS A 154 20.73 1.30 8.32
N THR A 155 20.77 2.58 8.01
CA THR A 155 20.07 3.68 8.70
C THR A 155 19.18 4.46 7.74
N LEU A 156 18.01 4.93 8.18
CA LEU A 156 17.16 5.76 7.33
C LEU A 156 17.69 7.20 7.21
N PRO A 157 17.55 7.87 6.06
CA PRO A 157 18.08 9.21 5.80
C PRO A 157 17.22 10.34 6.41
N PHE A 158 16.62 10.13 7.58
CA PHE A 158 15.60 11.00 8.17
C PHE A 158 16.09 11.89 9.33
N ASP A 159 17.40 12.13 9.44
CA ASP A 159 18.01 12.94 10.51
C ASP A 159 17.64 12.47 11.94
N LEU A 160 17.43 11.17 12.09
CA LEU A 160 17.18 10.50 13.37
C LEU A 160 18.46 10.40 14.22
N ASP A 161 18.29 10.10 15.50
CA ASP A 161 19.39 9.81 16.43
C ASP A 161 20.25 8.66 15.86
N PRO A 162 21.56 8.89 15.61
CA PRO A 162 22.46 7.91 14.99
C PRO A 162 22.63 6.61 15.78
N THR A 163 22.23 6.57 17.05
CA THR A 163 22.32 5.37 17.90
C THR A 163 21.03 4.56 17.93
N LEU A 164 19.93 5.12 17.42
CA LEU A 164 18.57 4.57 17.51
C LEU A 164 17.89 4.37 16.15
N ASN A 165 18.62 4.54 15.04
CA ASN A 165 18.06 4.57 13.68
C ASN A 165 18.47 3.36 12.81
N HIS A 166 19.12 2.36 13.38
CA HIS A 166 19.57 1.17 12.66
C HIS A 166 18.45 0.15 12.46
N TYR A 167 18.41 -0.46 11.28
CA TYR A 167 17.55 -1.59 10.94
C TYR A 167 18.28 -2.61 10.07
N GLY A 168 17.62 -3.73 9.83
CA GLY A 168 18.17 -4.85 9.10
C GLY A 168 18.70 -5.94 10.03
N GLY A 169 19.07 -7.06 9.45
CA GLY A 169 19.60 -8.20 10.19
C GLY A 169 19.41 -9.49 9.41
N GLN A 170 19.25 -10.61 10.13
CA GLN A 170 19.09 -11.93 9.53
C GLN A 170 17.77 -12.60 9.91
N ASP A 171 16.93 -11.94 10.71
CA ASP A 171 15.72 -12.56 11.27
C ASP A 171 14.48 -12.20 10.45
N SER A 172 14.18 -12.99 9.42
CA SER A 172 12.94 -12.80 8.63
C SER A 172 11.68 -12.95 9.47
N GLU A 173 11.76 -13.57 10.65
CA GLU A 173 10.66 -13.82 11.56
C GLU A 173 10.55 -12.77 12.68
N ASP A 174 11.29 -11.66 12.59
CA ASP A 174 11.23 -10.57 13.57
C ASP A 174 9.78 -10.07 13.76
N ASN A 175 9.49 -9.60 14.97
CA ASN A 175 8.17 -9.13 15.36
C ASN A 175 8.26 -7.77 16.05
N SER A 176 7.98 -6.72 15.28
CA SER A 176 7.91 -5.33 15.73
C SER A 176 6.52 -4.95 16.28
N GLY A 177 5.58 -5.90 16.34
CA GLY A 177 4.27 -5.75 16.97
C GLY A 177 3.08 -5.81 16.01
N ILE A 178 2.05 -5.02 16.30
CA ILE A 178 0.76 -5.04 15.59
C ILE A 178 0.30 -3.60 15.31
N MET A 179 -0.10 -3.35 14.06
CA MET A 179 -0.93 -2.21 13.66
C MET A 179 -2.18 -2.74 12.96
N LYS A 180 -3.33 -2.53 13.59
CA LYS A 180 -4.64 -2.98 13.09
C LYS A 180 -5.74 -1.98 13.37
N TYR A 181 -6.55 -1.65 12.37
CA TYR A 181 -7.57 -0.59 12.45
C TYR A 181 -6.96 0.74 12.91
N VAL A 182 -5.96 1.20 12.14
CA VAL A 182 -5.22 2.44 12.40
C VAL A 182 -5.45 3.41 11.26
N ARG A 183 -5.68 4.69 11.58
CA ARG A 183 -5.63 5.80 10.63
C ARG A 183 -4.40 6.66 10.87
N ILE A 184 -3.69 7.00 9.81
CA ILE A 184 -2.57 7.95 9.80
C ILE A 184 -2.96 9.07 8.83
N GLU A 185 -3.15 10.27 9.35
CA GLU A 185 -3.70 11.41 8.61
C GLU A 185 -2.67 12.54 8.58
N TYR A 186 -2.42 13.12 7.41
CA TYR A 186 -1.61 14.36 7.25
C TYR A 186 -0.13 14.24 7.64
N ALA A 187 0.44 13.03 7.59
CA ALA A 187 1.86 12.77 7.81
C ALA A 187 2.71 13.14 6.58
N GLY A 188 4.00 12.82 6.61
CA GLY A 188 4.87 12.86 5.44
C GLY A 188 5.75 14.12 5.30
N ARG A 189 6.33 14.62 6.40
CA ARG A 189 7.06 15.90 6.38
C ARG A 189 8.29 15.86 5.45
N LYS A 190 8.41 16.86 4.57
CA LYS A 190 9.66 17.19 3.87
C LYS A 190 10.64 17.87 4.83
N LEU A 191 11.76 17.22 5.15
CA LEU A 191 12.81 17.75 6.03
C LEU A 191 13.79 18.66 5.28
N SER A 192 14.03 18.35 4.01
CA SER A 192 14.85 19.16 3.09
C SER A 192 14.45 18.84 1.65
N ALA A 193 15.10 19.47 0.66
CA ALA A 193 14.83 19.20 -0.76
C ALA A 193 15.18 17.76 -1.22
N SER A 194 15.85 16.97 -0.38
CA SER A 194 16.26 15.60 -0.69
C SER A 194 16.00 14.60 0.44
N LYS A 195 15.20 14.98 1.45
CA LYS A 195 14.90 14.13 2.61
C LYS A 195 13.46 14.37 3.02
N GLU A 196 12.66 13.32 2.94
CA GLU A 196 11.22 13.38 3.12
C GLU A 196 10.84 12.17 3.98
N LEU A 197 9.97 12.41 4.96
CA LEU A 197 9.39 11.38 5.82
C LEU A 197 8.09 10.90 5.20
N ASN A 198 7.67 9.68 5.54
CA ASN A 198 6.47 9.04 4.97
C ASN A 198 5.30 9.00 5.96
N GLY A 199 4.16 8.47 5.52
CA GLY A 199 3.06 8.10 6.41
C GLY A 199 3.47 6.99 7.38
N LEU A 200 3.93 5.86 6.81
CA LEU A 200 4.43 4.71 7.55
C LEU A 200 5.67 4.13 6.84
N SER A 201 6.84 4.29 7.47
CA SER A 201 8.09 3.68 7.01
C SER A 201 8.33 2.35 7.75
N LEU A 202 8.48 1.27 6.98
CA LEU A 202 8.70 -0.10 7.47
C LEU A 202 10.09 -0.58 7.05
N ALA A 203 11.09 -0.40 7.92
CA ALA A 203 12.48 -0.69 7.58
C ALA A 203 12.97 -1.98 8.24
N GLY A 204 13.29 -2.99 7.42
CA GLY A 204 13.74 -4.30 7.89
C GLY A 204 12.73 -5.00 8.80
N VAL A 205 11.42 -4.79 8.61
CA VAL A 205 10.39 -5.39 9.47
C VAL A 205 10.14 -6.85 9.07
N GLY A 206 10.02 -7.73 10.07
CA GLY A 206 9.87 -9.18 9.88
C GLY A 206 8.43 -9.68 9.84
N ARG A 207 8.30 -10.93 9.37
CA ARG A 207 7.04 -11.55 8.93
C ARG A 207 6.04 -11.82 10.05
N LYS A 208 6.48 -11.81 11.30
CA LYS A 208 5.59 -11.96 12.47
C LYS A 208 4.96 -10.65 12.90
N THR A 209 5.40 -9.52 12.34
CA THR A 209 4.74 -8.22 12.53
C THR A 209 3.42 -8.22 11.76
N THR A 210 2.35 -7.75 12.39
CA THR A 210 1.03 -7.67 11.74
C THR A 210 0.73 -6.24 11.35
N ILE A 211 0.65 -5.96 10.04
CA ILE A 211 0.18 -4.68 9.50
C ILE A 211 -1.06 -4.96 8.66
N SER A 212 -2.24 -4.61 9.17
CA SER A 212 -3.50 -4.84 8.46
C SER A 212 -4.54 -3.77 8.77
N HIS A 213 -5.46 -3.46 7.86
CA HIS A 213 -6.49 -2.44 8.13
C HIS A 213 -5.87 -1.11 8.57
N VAL A 214 -4.91 -0.62 7.78
CA VAL A 214 -4.27 0.67 8.00
C VAL A 214 -4.67 1.59 6.86
N GLN A 215 -5.21 2.76 7.21
CA GLN A 215 -5.51 3.81 6.26
C GLN A 215 -4.51 4.94 6.46
N ILE A 216 -3.85 5.34 5.38
CA ILE A 216 -3.03 6.54 5.33
C ILE A 216 -3.72 7.52 4.39
N SER A 217 -3.87 8.77 4.85
CA SER A 217 -4.54 9.80 4.08
C SER A 217 -3.77 11.10 4.10
N TYR A 218 -3.69 11.75 2.93
CA TYR A 218 -3.01 13.03 2.79
C TYR A 218 -1.56 13.00 3.29
N SER A 219 -0.82 11.90 3.05
CA SER A 219 0.63 11.91 3.24
C SER A 219 1.26 12.86 2.21
N ASN A 220 2.24 13.67 2.62
CA ASN A 220 2.92 14.60 1.72
C ASN A 220 4.15 14.02 1.00
N ASP A 221 4.47 12.78 1.34
CA ASP A 221 5.40 11.90 0.67
C ASP A 221 4.68 10.55 0.50
N ASP A 222 5.38 9.43 0.50
CA ASP A 222 4.75 8.13 0.38
C ASP A 222 3.77 7.82 1.51
N SER A 223 2.75 7.01 1.19
CA SER A 223 1.87 6.47 2.22
C SER A 223 2.59 5.36 2.98
N PHE A 224 2.93 4.27 2.27
CA PHE A 224 3.63 3.12 2.83
C PHE A 224 4.95 2.95 2.10
N GLU A 225 6.07 3.03 2.80
CA GLU A 225 7.38 2.73 2.21
C GLU A 225 8.06 1.61 2.99
N CYS A 226 8.50 0.56 2.28
CA CYS A 226 9.24 -0.55 2.88
C CYS A 226 10.70 -0.55 2.41
N TYR A 227 11.61 -0.48 3.38
CA TYR A 227 13.04 -0.60 3.17
C TYR A 227 13.49 -2.01 3.54
N GLY A 228 13.54 -2.90 2.55
CA GLY A 228 13.82 -4.32 2.78
C GLY A 228 12.74 -5.02 3.62
N GLY A 229 13.14 -6.07 4.36
CA GLY A 229 12.24 -6.83 5.23
C GLY A 229 11.46 -7.97 4.52
N ASP A 230 10.65 -8.68 5.32
CA ASP A 230 9.78 -9.78 4.87
C ASP A 230 8.41 -9.60 5.53
N LEU A 231 7.40 -9.16 4.78
CA LEU A 231 6.11 -8.73 5.35
C LEU A 231 4.91 -9.32 4.60
N ASN A 232 3.85 -9.58 5.37
CA ASN A 232 2.51 -9.78 4.85
C ASN A 232 1.66 -8.56 5.20
N LEU A 233 1.20 -7.85 4.18
CA LEU A 233 0.39 -6.64 4.26
C LEU A 233 -1.03 -6.96 3.77
N SER A 234 -2.05 -6.49 4.48
CA SER A 234 -3.44 -6.71 4.06
C SER A 234 -4.36 -5.55 4.38
N ASN A 235 -5.38 -5.32 3.54
CA ASN A 235 -6.41 -4.30 3.81
C ASN A 235 -5.80 -2.90 4.03
N LEU A 236 -4.81 -2.53 3.21
CA LEU A 236 -4.21 -1.20 3.26
C LEU A 236 -4.99 -0.23 2.39
N ILE A 237 -5.09 1.02 2.84
CA ILE A 237 -5.73 2.10 2.09
C ILE A 237 -4.77 3.27 2.03
N SER A 238 -4.36 3.65 0.83
CA SER A 238 -3.75 4.95 0.57
C SER A 238 -4.80 5.87 -0.05
N TYR A 239 -4.97 7.07 0.51
CA TYR A 239 -5.96 8.04 0.05
C TYR A 239 -5.34 9.43 -0.09
N ARG A 240 -5.23 9.91 -1.34
CA ARG A 240 -4.70 11.25 -1.67
C ARG A 240 -3.28 11.52 -1.14
N THR A 241 -2.43 10.52 -1.24
CA THR A 241 -0.97 10.65 -1.07
C THR A 241 -0.41 11.59 -2.12
N THR A 242 0.58 12.40 -1.72
CA THR A 242 1.27 13.32 -2.63
C THR A 242 2.21 12.55 -3.54
N ASP A 243 3.12 11.73 -3.00
CA ASP A 243 4.00 10.89 -3.82
C ASP A 243 3.47 9.46 -3.99
N ASP A 244 4.21 8.41 -3.66
CA ASP A 244 3.84 7.03 -4.02
C ASP A 244 2.96 6.35 -2.96
N ASP A 245 1.92 5.62 -3.40
CA ASP A 245 0.98 5.00 -2.46
C ASP A 245 1.61 3.82 -1.70
N PHE A 246 2.40 3.01 -2.42
CA PHE A 246 3.15 1.86 -1.93
C PHE A 246 4.52 1.83 -2.59
N ASP A 247 5.57 2.16 -1.84
CA ASP A 247 6.96 2.10 -2.30
C ASP A 247 7.73 0.96 -1.61
N PHE A 248 8.59 0.30 -2.37
CA PHE A 248 9.38 -0.83 -1.94
C PHE A 248 10.79 -0.74 -2.52
N THR A 249 11.78 -0.78 -1.62
CA THR A 249 13.19 -0.75 -1.96
C THR A 249 14.01 -1.78 -1.17
N GLN A 250 15.31 -1.82 -1.43
CA GLN A 250 16.34 -2.50 -0.63
C GLN A 250 16.09 -4.00 -0.36
N GLY A 251 15.54 -4.69 -1.37
CA GLY A 251 15.36 -6.14 -1.32
C GLY A 251 14.08 -6.57 -0.61
N ALA A 252 13.09 -5.69 -0.46
CA ALA A 252 11.84 -5.98 0.24
C ALA A 252 11.15 -7.23 -0.30
N GLN A 253 10.72 -8.12 0.60
CA GLN A 253 9.99 -9.35 0.26
C GLN A 253 8.55 -9.22 0.77
N ILE A 254 7.63 -8.79 -0.10
CA ILE A 254 6.29 -8.38 0.32
C ILE A 254 5.21 -9.24 -0.31
N ASN A 255 4.28 -9.72 0.50
CA ASN A 255 2.96 -10.16 0.03
C ASN A 255 1.94 -9.11 0.45
N ILE A 256 1.36 -8.38 -0.52
CA ILE A 256 0.31 -7.39 -0.28
C ILE A 256 -1.02 -7.91 -0.83
N SER A 257 -2.08 -7.82 -0.03
CA SER A 257 -3.38 -8.36 -0.40
C SER A 257 -4.56 -7.47 -0.03
N ASN A 258 -5.58 -7.46 -0.86
CA ASN A 258 -6.86 -6.78 -0.58
C ASN A 258 -6.67 -5.29 -0.21
N SER A 259 -5.78 -4.60 -0.92
CA SER A 259 -5.41 -3.21 -0.64
C SER A 259 -5.82 -2.27 -1.78
N ILE A 260 -5.95 -0.99 -1.48
CA ILE A 260 -6.40 0.02 -2.42
C ILE A 260 -5.60 1.32 -2.33
N ALA A 261 -5.30 1.90 -3.49
CA ALA A 261 -4.83 3.27 -3.63
C ALA A 261 -5.90 4.11 -4.35
N ILE A 262 -6.27 5.23 -3.74
CA ILE A 262 -7.25 6.18 -4.26
C ILE A 262 -6.56 7.52 -4.46
N ARG A 263 -6.19 7.79 -5.72
CA ARG A 263 -5.46 9.00 -6.12
C ARG A 263 -6.40 10.10 -6.60
N HIS A 264 -5.88 11.32 -6.51
CA HIS A 264 -6.49 12.52 -7.06
C HIS A 264 -5.40 13.31 -7.81
N PRO A 265 -5.66 13.85 -9.01
CA PRO A 265 -4.60 14.50 -9.78
C PRO A 265 -3.97 15.73 -9.10
N PHE A 266 -4.65 16.39 -8.15
CA PHE A 266 -4.11 17.54 -7.41
C PHE A 266 -3.40 17.16 -6.11
N SER A 267 -3.14 15.87 -5.92
CA SER A 267 -2.31 15.30 -4.86
C SER A 267 -1.20 14.51 -5.56
N SER A 268 -0.19 15.25 -6.02
CA SER A 268 0.90 14.75 -6.87
C SER A 268 2.18 15.52 -6.59
N ASP A 269 3.31 14.82 -6.53
CA ASP A 269 4.66 15.41 -6.53
C ASP A 269 5.16 15.71 -7.95
N ILE A 270 6.21 16.52 -8.05
CA ILE A 270 6.89 16.87 -9.29
C ILE A 270 7.78 15.73 -9.80
N SER A 271 8.31 14.88 -8.90
CA SER A 271 9.02 13.62 -9.21
C SER A 271 8.14 12.70 -10.05
N GLY A 272 6.84 12.69 -9.72
CA GLY A 272 5.79 11.97 -10.39
C GLY A 272 5.29 10.83 -9.56
N SER A 273 3.97 10.78 -9.39
CA SER A 273 3.38 10.01 -8.32
C SER A 273 2.48 8.89 -8.83
N ARG A 274 2.61 7.74 -8.18
CA ARG A 274 2.23 6.42 -8.66
C ARG A 274 1.57 5.66 -7.52
N CYS A 275 0.94 4.55 -7.85
CA CYS A 275 0.44 3.66 -6.81
C CYS A 275 1.49 2.67 -6.33
N PHE A 276 2.30 2.14 -7.24
CA PHE A 276 3.43 1.30 -6.88
C PHE A 276 4.71 1.89 -7.45
N GLU A 277 5.69 2.15 -6.59
CA GLU A 277 7.09 2.20 -6.99
C GLU A 277 7.77 0.94 -6.46
N VAL A 278 8.54 0.28 -7.32
CA VAL A 278 9.17 -0.98 -6.95
C VAL A 278 10.59 -1.03 -7.50
N ASP A 279 11.54 -0.86 -6.59
CA ASP A 279 12.95 -0.98 -6.91
C ASP A 279 13.70 -1.91 -5.97
N SER A 280 14.85 -2.36 -6.42
CA SER A 280 15.68 -3.29 -5.64
C SER A 280 16.72 -2.57 -4.81
N TYR A 281 16.99 -1.30 -5.08
CA TYR A 281 18.07 -0.54 -4.47
C TYR A 281 17.98 0.94 -4.83
N GLU A 282 18.47 1.80 -3.94
CA GLU A 282 18.74 3.20 -4.27
C GLU A 282 19.95 3.34 -5.20
N LYS A 283 21.03 2.61 -4.90
CA LYS A 283 22.29 2.64 -5.65
C LYS A 283 22.94 1.26 -5.69
N VAL A 284 23.34 0.83 -6.89
CA VAL A 284 24.06 -0.44 -7.09
C VAL A 284 25.33 -0.51 -6.24
N ALA A 285 26.06 0.60 -6.10
CA ALA A 285 27.33 0.65 -5.36
C ALA A 285 27.20 0.36 -3.86
N SER A 286 26.02 0.53 -3.27
CA SER A 286 25.73 0.24 -1.86
C SER A 286 24.92 -1.03 -1.65
N THR A 287 24.75 -1.85 -2.70
CA THR A 287 23.90 -3.03 -2.70
C THR A 287 24.72 -4.32 -2.78
N ASP A 288 24.42 -5.29 -1.92
CA ASP A 288 24.90 -6.66 -2.04
C ASP A 288 24.05 -7.42 -3.07
N MET A 289 24.51 -7.44 -4.31
CA MET A 289 23.84 -8.08 -5.44
C MET A 289 23.71 -9.61 -5.29
N THR A 290 24.33 -10.23 -4.28
CA THR A 290 24.18 -11.66 -3.97
C THR A 290 22.96 -11.96 -3.10
N LYS A 291 22.36 -10.94 -2.48
CA LYS A 291 21.15 -11.05 -1.67
C LYS A 291 19.89 -11.06 -2.54
N LYS A 292 18.74 -11.30 -1.91
CA LYS A 292 17.45 -11.22 -2.59
C LYS A 292 17.19 -9.79 -3.04
N MET A 293 16.81 -9.65 -4.30
CA MET A 293 16.28 -8.40 -4.84
C MET A 293 14.80 -8.24 -4.47
N THR A 294 14.25 -7.03 -4.63
CA THR A 294 12.87 -6.74 -4.23
C THR A 294 11.90 -7.64 -4.97
N LYS A 295 10.99 -8.26 -4.22
CA LYS A 295 9.96 -9.15 -4.73
C LYS A 295 8.61 -8.83 -4.10
N ILE A 296 7.68 -8.39 -4.93
CA ILE A 296 6.33 -8.04 -4.53
C ILE A 296 5.34 -9.02 -5.14
N ASN A 297 4.54 -9.66 -4.30
CA ASN A 297 3.38 -10.43 -4.71
C ASN A 297 2.13 -9.69 -4.26
N ALA A 298 1.48 -9.05 -5.23
CA ALA A 298 0.29 -8.25 -5.04
C ALA A 298 -0.96 -9.02 -5.53
N SER A 299 -1.96 -9.14 -4.66
CA SER A 299 -3.20 -9.85 -4.97
C SER A 299 -4.44 -9.08 -4.52
N ASN A 300 -5.51 -9.12 -5.32
CA ASN A 300 -6.77 -8.44 -4.98
C ASN A 300 -6.56 -6.93 -4.75
N ILE A 301 -5.84 -6.26 -5.66
CA ILE A 301 -5.51 -4.84 -5.52
C ILE A 301 -6.45 -3.99 -6.38
N THR A 302 -6.93 -2.88 -5.82
CA THR A 302 -7.60 -1.82 -6.58
C THR A 302 -6.72 -0.58 -6.63
N LEU A 303 -6.39 -0.09 -7.83
CA LEU A 303 -5.72 1.19 -8.02
C LEU A 303 -6.67 2.10 -8.79
N VAL A 304 -6.96 3.30 -8.28
CA VAL A 304 -7.93 4.18 -8.94
C VAL A 304 -7.53 5.64 -8.87
N ASN A 305 -7.59 6.32 -10.00
CA ASN A 305 -7.64 7.77 -10.07
C ASN A 305 -9.09 8.22 -10.24
N LEU A 306 -9.57 9.10 -9.36
CA LEU A 306 -10.98 9.49 -9.32
C LEU A 306 -11.38 10.48 -10.41
N GLU A 307 -10.41 11.22 -10.94
CA GLU A 307 -10.63 12.25 -11.94
C GLU A 307 -9.64 12.09 -13.08
N GLU A 308 -10.14 12.18 -14.31
CA GLU A 308 -9.29 12.38 -15.46
C GLU A 308 -8.73 13.81 -15.42
N ASN A 309 -7.46 13.98 -15.77
CA ASN A 309 -6.86 15.29 -15.87
C ASN A 309 -5.90 15.36 -17.07
N ASN A 310 -6.07 16.39 -17.91
CA ASN A 310 -5.26 16.65 -19.10
C ASN A 310 -4.05 17.58 -18.84
N GLN A 311 -3.75 17.89 -17.57
CA GLN A 311 -2.63 18.73 -17.14
C GLN A 311 -1.35 17.93 -16.88
N GLY A 312 -1.33 16.63 -17.20
CA GLY A 312 -0.15 15.76 -17.01
C GLY A 312 0.13 15.35 -15.57
N LEU A 313 -0.85 15.56 -14.67
CA LEU A 313 -0.75 15.19 -13.25
C LEU A 313 -1.14 13.74 -12.97
N VAL A 314 -1.76 13.07 -13.94
CA VAL A 314 -2.03 11.62 -13.90
C VAL A 314 -0.91 10.91 -14.64
N ARG A 315 -0.19 10.05 -13.93
CA ARG A 315 0.95 9.28 -14.43
C ARG A 315 0.65 7.78 -14.47
N GLU A 316 1.69 6.97 -14.65
CA GLU A 316 1.65 5.52 -14.56
C GLU A 316 1.02 5.02 -13.25
N SER A 317 0.35 3.86 -13.30
CA SER A 317 -0.16 3.24 -12.07
C SER A 317 0.95 2.59 -11.25
N ALA A 318 1.93 2.00 -11.92
CA ALA A 318 3.11 1.43 -11.28
C ALA A 318 4.36 1.69 -12.11
N TYR A 319 5.48 1.95 -11.42
CA TYR A 319 6.81 2.02 -12.00
C TYR A 319 7.68 0.90 -11.44
N ILE A 320 8.17 0.05 -12.33
CA ILE A 320 8.97 -1.12 -11.96
C ILE A 320 10.40 -0.90 -12.45
N LYS A 321 11.34 -0.86 -11.49
CA LYS A 321 12.78 -0.72 -11.78
C LYS A 321 13.46 -2.07 -11.97
N GLU A 322 14.67 -2.02 -12.49
CA GLU A 322 15.47 -3.19 -12.83
C GLU A 322 15.77 -4.07 -11.62
N ASN A 323 16.05 -5.34 -11.90
CA ASN A 323 16.37 -6.37 -10.91
C ASN A 323 15.24 -6.72 -9.92
N THR A 324 14.06 -6.13 -10.08
CA THR A 324 12.87 -6.40 -9.27
C THR A 324 12.03 -7.56 -9.83
N PHE A 325 11.26 -8.19 -8.94
CA PHE A 325 10.20 -9.14 -9.28
C PHE A 325 8.84 -8.60 -8.85
N PHE A 326 7.88 -8.51 -9.77
CA PHE A 326 6.56 -7.93 -9.50
C PHE A 326 5.45 -8.83 -10.04
N ASN A 327 4.60 -9.34 -9.15
CA ASN A 327 3.46 -10.18 -9.52
C ASN A 327 2.17 -9.49 -9.12
N LEU A 328 1.27 -9.25 -10.07
CA LEU A 328 -0.03 -8.63 -9.83
C LEU A 328 -1.16 -9.55 -10.28
N THR A 329 -2.00 -9.94 -9.33
CA THR A 329 -3.03 -10.97 -9.55
C THR A 329 -4.39 -10.54 -9.05
N ASN A 330 -5.45 -10.88 -9.81
CA ASN A 330 -6.84 -10.57 -9.45
C ASN A 330 -7.04 -9.07 -9.14
N SER A 331 -6.53 -8.17 -9.97
CA SER A 331 -6.47 -6.73 -9.64
C SER A 331 -7.21 -5.85 -10.65
N VAL A 332 -7.59 -4.65 -10.23
CA VAL A 332 -8.27 -3.64 -11.05
C VAL A 332 -7.52 -2.33 -10.95
N ILE A 333 -7.19 -1.76 -12.10
CA ILE A 333 -6.46 -0.51 -12.23
C ILE A 333 -7.32 0.41 -13.09
N SER A 334 -7.57 1.63 -12.64
CA SER A 334 -8.48 2.53 -13.34
C SER A 334 -8.00 3.98 -13.38
N GLY A 335 -7.92 4.55 -14.59
CA GLY A 335 -7.76 6.01 -14.78
C GLY A 335 -6.33 6.53 -14.68
N PHE A 336 -5.35 5.76 -15.14
CA PHE A 336 -3.93 6.16 -15.17
C PHE A 336 -3.49 6.55 -16.59
N ALA A 337 -2.29 7.10 -16.72
CA ALA A 337 -1.68 7.28 -18.03
C ALA A 337 -1.30 5.90 -18.62
N PRO A 338 -0.07 5.35 -18.52
CA PRO A 338 0.11 3.94 -18.79
C PRO A 338 -0.36 3.08 -17.60
N PHE A 339 -0.75 1.84 -17.89
CA PHE A 339 -0.97 0.83 -16.87
C PHE A 339 0.33 0.58 -16.09
N ILE A 340 1.45 0.32 -16.78
CA ILE A 340 2.76 0.08 -16.15
C ILE A 340 3.83 0.85 -16.91
N LEU A 341 4.76 1.46 -16.18
CA LEU A 341 6.03 1.96 -16.71
C LEU A 341 7.17 1.06 -16.25
N LEU A 342 8.05 0.67 -17.17
CA LEU A 342 9.24 -0.13 -16.89
C LEU A 342 10.50 0.73 -17.03
N GLU A 343 11.46 0.55 -16.13
CA GLU A 343 12.80 1.15 -16.29
C GLU A 343 13.49 0.64 -17.57
N GLY A 344 14.29 1.51 -18.17
CA GLY A 344 14.72 1.42 -19.57
C GLY A 344 15.33 0.08 -20.03
N ASN A 345 16.08 -0.66 -19.19
CA ASN A 345 16.69 -1.93 -19.65
C ASN A 345 15.78 -3.16 -19.47
N ILE A 346 14.64 -3.03 -18.79
CA ILE A 346 13.72 -4.17 -18.61
C ILE A 346 13.14 -4.59 -19.96
N GLY A 347 12.73 -3.63 -20.79
CA GLY A 347 12.07 -3.86 -22.07
C GLY A 347 12.91 -4.59 -23.13
N ASN A 348 14.22 -4.71 -22.93
CA ASN A 348 15.17 -5.19 -23.95
C ASN A 348 15.41 -6.71 -23.93
N GLY A 349 14.73 -7.48 -23.06
CA GLY A 349 14.92 -8.93 -23.03
C GLY A 349 13.86 -9.72 -22.26
N GLU A 350 13.46 -10.87 -22.80
CA GLU A 350 12.45 -11.76 -22.18
C GLU A 350 12.82 -12.20 -20.76
N ALA A 351 14.11 -12.37 -20.47
CA ALA A 351 14.58 -12.72 -19.13
C ALA A 351 14.22 -11.66 -18.08
N ASN A 352 14.21 -10.38 -18.46
CA ASN A 352 13.80 -9.29 -17.57
C ASN A 352 12.27 -9.20 -17.49
N LEU A 353 11.58 -9.30 -18.63
CA LEU A 353 10.11 -9.30 -18.67
C LEU A 353 9.52 -10.46 -17.83
N SER A 354 10.15 -11.64 -17.84
CA SER A 354 9.69 -12.82 -17.09
C SER A 354 9.69 -12.64 -15.56
N LYS A 355 10.35 -11.60 -15.03
CA LYS A 355 10.34 -11.26 -13.60
C LYS A 355 9.06 -10.53 -13.20
N ILE A 356 8.26 -10.08 -14.17
CA ILE A 356 7.03 -9.34 -13.99
C ILE A 356 5.89 -10.20 -14.52
N SER A 357 4.87 -10.44 -13.70
CA SER A 357 3.75 -11.29 -14.05
C SER A 357 2.42 -10.64 -13.71
N PHE A 358 1.48 -10.80 -14.62
CA PHE A 358 0.09 -10.40 -14.46
C PHE A 358 -0.79 -11.64 -14.56
N LYS A 359 -1.90 -11.66 -13.82
CA LYS A 359 -2.93 -12.69 -13.96
C LYS A 359 -4.28 -12.17 -13.51
N ASN A 360 -5.28 -12.27 -14.38
CA ASN A 360 -6.65 -11.84 -14.06
C ASN A 360 -6.69 -10.36 -13.63
N VAL A 361 -6.12 -9.49 -14.46
CA VAL A 361 -5.98 -8.04 -14.20
C VAL A 361 -6.86 -7.25 -15.17
N VAL A 362 -7.55 -6.22 -14.68
CA VAL A 362 -8.25 -5.24 -15.52
C VAL A 362 -7.50 -3.92 -15.50
N ALA A 363 -7.12 -3.43 -16.67
CA ALA A 363 -6.62 -2.08 -16.90
C ALA A 363 -7.73 -1.25 -17.57
N ASN A 364 -8.50 -0.54 -16.75
CA ASN A 364 -9.62 0.30 -17.17
C ASN A 364 -9.19 1.75 -17.38
N ASN A 365 -9.63 2.39 -18.46
CA ASN A 365 -9.37 3.83 -18.70
C ASN A 365 -7.89 4.24 -18.60
N CYS A 366 -6.93 3.32 -18.80
CA CYS A 366 -5.54 3.69 -19.01
C CYS A 366 -5.35 4.24 -20.43
N THR A 367 -4.58 5.31 -20.60
CA THR A 367 -4.27 5.88 -21.92
C THR A 367 -3.14 5.12 -22.62
N GLY A 368 -2.26 4.48 -21.84
CA GLY A 368 -1.20 3.56 -22.28
C GLY A 368 -1.35 2.17 -21.67
N GLU A 369 -0.66 1.19 -22.26
CA GLU A 369 -0.61 -0.19 -21.77
C GLU A 369 0.60 -0.38 -20.86
N ILE A 370 1.50 -1.31 -21.20
CA ILE A 370 2.81 -1.48 -20.56
C ILE A 370 3.83 -0.76 -21.43
N GLU A 371 4.54 0.20 -20.84
CA GLU A 371 5.51 1.06 -21.51
C GLU A 371 6.90 0.96 -20.88
N SER A 372 7.90 1.57 -21.53
CA SER A 372 9.30 1.60 -21.09
C SER A 372 9.82 3.03 -21.16
N GLU A 373 10.57 3.47 -20.15
CA GLU A 373 11.20 4.80 -20.13
C GLU A 373 12.12 5.05 -21.32
N SER A 374 12.79 3.99 -21.80
CA SER A 374 13.67 4.08 -22.96
C SER A 374 12.92 4.36 -24.27
N GLY A 375 11.59 4.15 -24.30
CA GLY A 375 10.79 4.10 -25.52
C GLY A 375 11.17 2.98 -26.50
N SER A 376 12.16 2.14 -26.15
CA SER A 376 12.66 1.06 -26.99
C SER A 376 11.79 -0.19 -26.86
N ASN A 377 11.68 -0.95 -27.94
CA ASN A 377 11.02 -2.26 -27.99
C ASN A 377 9.56 -2.31 -27.47
N ILE A 378 8.83 -1.19 -27.49
CA ILE A 378 7.40 -1.16 -27.11
C ILE A 378 6.57 -2.24 -27.83
N PRO A 379 6.74 -2.49 -29.16
CA PRO A 379 6.01 -3.59 -29.82
C PRO A 379 6.34 -4.98 -29.25
N GLY A 380 7.60 -5.22 -28.86
CA GLY A 380 8.02 -6.49 -28.25
C GLY A 380 7.43 -6.69 -26.86
N ILE A 381 7.42 -5.64 -26.03
CA ILE A 381 6.79 -5.65 -24.70
C ILE A 381 5.30 -5.97 -24.83
N LYS A 382 4.59 -5.29 -25.74
CA LYS A 382 3.17 -5.52 -26.01
C LYS A 382 2.90 -6.94 -26.51
N SER A 383 3.74 -7.45 -27.41
CA SER A 383 3.63 -8.84 -27.89
C SER A 383 3.80 -9.85 -26.76
N TYR A 384 4.77 -9.62 -25.86
CA TYR A 384 5.05 -10.51 -24.73
C TYR A 384 3.87 -10.59 -23.76
N TYR A 385 3.36 -9.45 -23.28
CA TYR A 385 2.25 -9.40 -22.32
C TYR A 385 0.86 -9.52 -22.95
N GLY A 386 0.76 -9.38 -24.28
CA GLY A 386 -0.46 -9.68 -25.02
C GLY A 386 -0.78 -11.18 -25.08
N ASN A 387 0.13 -12.05 -24.61
CA ASN A 387 -0.15 -13.46 -24.45
C ASN A 387 -1.28 -13.68 -23.42
N PRO A 388 -2.37 -14.40 -23.76
CA PRO A 388 -3.51 -14.61 -22.86
C PRO A 388 -3.16 -15.21 -21.49
N THR A 389 -2.02 -15.87 -21.36
CA THR A 389 -1.53 -16.41 -20.07
C THR A 389 -1.28 -15.33 -19.01
N TYR A 390 -0.96 -14.09 -19.43
CA TYR A 390 -0.84 -12.94 -18.53
C TYR A 390 -2.19 -12.33 -18.12
N GLY A 391 -3.28 -12.69 -18.82
CA GLY A 391 -4.65 -12.38 -18.42
C GLY A 391 -4.92 -10.91 -18.09
N ILE A 392 -4.42 -9.99 -18.91
CA ILE A 392 -4.69 -8.54 -18.80
C ILE A 392 -5.88 -8.20 -19.72
N GLU A 393 -6.88 -7.55 -19.16
CA GLU A 393 -8.07 -7.09 -19.85
C GLU A 393 -8.10 -5.56 -19.89
N TYR A 394 -8.07 -4.98 -21.10
CA TYR A 394 -8.15 -3.53 -21.28
C TYR A 394 -9.60 -3.10 -21.50
N THR A 395 -10.10 -2.15 -20.70
CA THR A 395 -11.51 -1.73 -20.72
C THR A 395 -11.66 -0.21 -20.66
N LYS A 396 -12.87 0.29 -20.98
CA LYS A 396 -13.24 1.71 -20.97
C LYS A 396 -14.58 1.97 -20.28
N MET A 397 -14.73 1.46 -19.05
CA MET A 397 -15.92 1.60 -18.22
C MET A 397 -15.84 2.85 -17.35
N LYS A 398 -16.99 3.50 -17.09
CA LYS A 398 -17.04 4.58 -16.08
C LYS A 398 -16.87 4.02 -14.68
N LEU A 399 -16.39 4.82 -13.73
CA LEU A 399 -16.17 4.36 -12.35
C LEU A 399 -17.45 3.81 -11.70
N ASN A 400 -18.61 4.44 -11.94
CA ASN A 400 -19.91 4.00 -11.41
C ASN A 400 -20.48 2.73 -12.09
N GLU A 401 -19.92 2.36 -13.24
CA GLU A 401 -20.21 1.08 -13.90
C GLU A 401 -19.27 -0.01 -13.39
N LEU A 402 -17.99 0.35 -13.18
CA LEU A 402 -16.91 -0.54 -12.75
C LEU A 402 -17.04 -0.95 -11.27
N PHE A 403 -17.33 0.00 -10.38
CA PHE A 403 -17.34 -0.20 -8.93
C PHE A 403 -18.74 -0.06 -8.33
N SER A 404 -18.96 -0.70 -7.19
CA SER A 404 -20.29 -0.78 -6.54
C SER A 404 -20.80 0.60 -6.09
N LEU A 405 -19.96 1.41 -5.44
CA LEU A 405 -20.30 2.77 -5.01
C LEU A 405 -19.03 3.64 -4.87
N PRO A 406 -18.43 4.14 -5.97
CA PRO A 406 -17.16 4.88 -5.94
C PRO A 406 -17.31 6.34 -5.46
N ASN A 407 -18.19 6.61 -4.49
CA ASN A 407 -18.48 7.95 -4.00
C ASN A 407 -17.77 8.24 -2.67
N ILE A 408 -16.66 8.98 -2.75
CA ILE A 408 -15.84 9.42 -1.61
C ILE A 408 -16.58 10.31 -0.61
N LYS A 409 -17.65 11.01 -1.01
CA LYS A 409 -18.42 11.87 -0.09
C LYS A 409 -19.25 11.07 0.92
N GLY A 410 -19.52 9.79 0.63
CA GLY A 410 -20.30 8.88 1.46
C GLY A 410 -19.43 7.76 2.06
N ASN A 411 -19.96 6.53 2.02
CA ASN A 411 -19.23 5.31 2.35
C ASN A 411 -18.82 4.62 1.03
N PRO A 412 -17.62 4.89 0.50
CA PRO A 412 -17.24 4.36 -0.80
C PRO A 412 -17.07 2.84 -0.75
N ASP A 413 -17.41 2.19 -1.86
CA ASP A 413 -17.24 0.77 -2.08
C ASP A 413 -16.63 0.54 -3.47
N PHE A 414 -15.32 0.26 -3.48
CA PHE A 414 -14.51 0.02 -4.67
C PHE A 414 -14.38 -1.47 -5.00
N ARG A 415 -15.24 -2.34 -4.43
CA ARG A 415 -15.41 -3.70 -4.95
C ARG A 415 -16.07 -3.61 -6.32
N LEU A 416 -15.63 -4.46 -7.25
CA LEU A 416 -16.20 -4.51 -8.59
C LEU A 416 -17.72 -4.70 -8.56
N ASN A 417 -18.41 -3.99 -9.44
CA ASN A 417 -19.85 -4.12 -9.61
C ASN A 417 -20.17 -5.39 -10.40
N VAL A 418 -20.57 -6.44 -9.67
CA VAL A 418 -20.92 -7.77 -10.23
C VAL A 418 -22.13 -7.76 -11.16
N ASN A 419 -22.98 -6.72 -11.11
CA ASN A 419 -24.17 -6.63 -11.96
C ASN A 419 -23.87 -6.08 -13.37
N ASN A 420 -22.73 -5.40 -13.56
CA ASN A 420 -22.33 -4.79 -14.84
C ASN A 420 -21.14 -5.50 -15.51
N THR A 421 -20.56 -6.53 -14.86
CA THR A 421 -19.34 -7.20 -15.35
C THR A 421 -19.61 -8.37 -16.31
N ILE A 422 -20.82 -8.53 -16.85
CA ILE A 422 -21.13 -9.57 -17.84
C ILE A 422 -21.35 -8.94 -19.22
N ALA A 423 -20.26 -8.61 -19.90
CA ALA A 423 -20.19 -8.55 -21.36
C ALA A 423 -18.73 -8.53 -21.89
N SER A 424 -17.84 -9.39 -21.39
CA SER A 424 -16.68 -9.81 -22.19
C SER A 424 -17.10 -11.04 -23.00
N GLY A 425 -17.69 -10.77 -24.16
CA GLY A 425 -18.03 -11.78 -25.17
C GLY A 425 -16.76 -12.38 -25.79
N ASN A 426 -16.88 -13.67 -26.12
CA ASN A 426 -15.90 -14.57 -26.75
C ASN A 426 -15.04 -13.96 -27.87
#